data_AF-E9PIX2-F1
#
_entry.id   AF-E9PIX2-F1
#
_cell.length_a   1.000
_cell.length_b   1.000
_cell.length_c   1.000
_cell.angle_alpha   90.00
_cell.angle_beta   90.00
_cell.angle_gamma   90.00
#
_symmetry.space_group_name_H-M   'P 1'
#
loop_
_entity.id
_entity.type
_entity.pdbx_description
1 polymer ?
#
loop_
_entity_poly.entity_id
_entity_poly.type
_entity_poly.pdbx_seq_one_letter_code
_entity_poly.pdbx_strand_id
1 'polypeptide(L)'
;MAAPTPARPVLTHLLVALFGMGSWAAVNGIWVELPVVVKELPEGWSLPSYVSVLVALGNLGLLVVTLWRRLAPGKDEQVPIRVVQVLGMVGTALLASLWHHVAPVAGQLHSVAFLALAFVLALACCASNVTFLPFLSHLPPRFLRSFFLGQGLSALLPCVLALVQGVGRLEC
;
A
#
# COMPACT_ATOMS: atom_id res chain seq x y z
N MET A 1 -18.22 7.35 26.40
CA MET A 1 -17.65 6.34 27.32
C MET A 1 -16.24 6.04 26.84
N ALA A 2 -15.21 6.24 27.67
CA ALA A 2 -13.84 5.95 27.29
C ALA A 2 -13.68 4.43 27.13
N ALA A 3 -13.23 3.98 25.95
CA ALA A 3 -12.96 2.57 25.72
C ALA A 3 -11.93 2.05 26.75
N PRO A 4 -12.11 0.83 27.29
CA PRO A 4 -11.23 0.28 28.30
C PRO A 4 -9.78 0.27 27.79
N THR A 5 -8.86 0.71 28.64
CA THR A 5 -7.41 0.61 28.45
C THR A 5 -7.02 -0.84 28.19
N PRO A 6 -6.38 -1.17 27.05
CA PRO A 6 -5.97 -2.55 26.78
C PRO A 6 -4.94 -3.01 27.82
N ALA A 7 -5.04 -4.28 28.22
CA ALA A 7 -4.19 -4.90 29.26
C ALA A 7 -2.68 -4.90 28.94
N ARG A 8 -2.31 -4.67 27.67
CA ARG A 8 -0.92 -4.59 27.18
C ARG A 8 -0.72 -3.38 26.26
N PRO A 9 -0.59 -2.16 26.81
CA PRO A 9 -0.60 -0.93 26.02
C PRO A 9 0.55 -0.86 24.99
N VAL A 10 1.75 -1.32 25.36
CA VAL A 10 2.92 -1.33 24.46
C VAL A 10 2.69 -2.22 23.24
N LEU A 11 2.17 -3.44 23.47
CA LEU A 11 1.87 -4.37 22.38
C LEU A 11 0.81 -3.79 21.44
N THR A 12 -0.23 -3.14 21.97
CA THR A 12 -1.24 -2.48 21.13
C THR A 12 -0.64 -1.33 20.33
N HIS A 13 0.27 -0.53 20.90
CA HIS A 13 0.97 0.53 20.17
C HIS A 13 1.80 -0.04 19.00
N LEU A 14 2.54 -1.13 19.24
CA LEU A 14 3.34 -1.80 18.20
C LEU A 14 2.46 -2.37 17.09
N LEU A 15 1.37 -3.07 17.43
CA LEU A 15 0.44 -3.63 16.45
C LEU A 15 -0.23 -2.54 15.60
N VAL A 16 -0.65 -1.44 16.23
CA VAL A 16 -1.24 -0.30 15.52
C VAL A 16 -0.22 0.39 14.61
N ALA A 17 1.05 0.49 15.04
CA ALA A 17 2.13 1.02 14.20
C ALA A 17 2.42 0.10 13.01
N LEU A 18 2.49 -1.21 13.20
CA LEU A 18 2.65 -2.18 12.10
C LEU A 18 1.46 -2.15 11.13
N PHE A 19 0.25 -2.00 11.67
CA PHE A 19 -0.97 -1.87 10.89
C PHE A 19 -0.98 -0.59 10.04
N GLY A 20 -0.53 0.54 10.62
CA GLY A 20 -0.29 1.77 9.88
C GLY A 20 0.80 1.61 8.83
N MET A 21 1.92 0.96 9.16
CA MET A 21 3.01 0.73 8.23
C MET A 21 2.57 -0.04 6.97
N GLY A 22 1.78 -1.10 7.16
CA GLY A 22 1.28 -1.93 6.05
C GLY A 22 0.38 -1.20 5.05
N SER A 23 -0.23 -0.07 5.45
CA SER A 23 -1.12 0.70 4.54
C SER A 23 -0.39 1.24 3.31
N TRP A 24 0.83 1.76 3.49
CA TRP A 24 1.60 2.44 2.44
C TRP A 24 2.89 1.71 2.02
N ALA A 25 3.30 0.67 2.75
CA ALA A 25 4.56 -0.04 2.49
C ALA A 25 4.70 -0.55 1.06
N ALA A 26 3.61 -1.05 0.45
CA ALA A 26 3.63 -1.56 -0.93
C ALA A 26 3.95 -0.46 -1.96
N VAL A 27 3.24 0.67 -1.88
CA VAL A 27 3.44 1.81 -2.80
C VAL A 27 4.82 2.43 -2.60
N ASN A 28 5.26 2.58 -1.34
CA ASN A 28 6.60 3.08 -1.04
C ASN A 28 7.69 2.14 -1.55
N GLY A 29 7.50 0.83 -1.45
CA GLY A 29 8.42 -0.16 -2.02
C GLY A 29 8.55 -0.02 -3.54
N ILE A 30 7.44 0.16 -4.26
CA ILE A 30 7.44 0.41 -5.71
C ILE A 30 8.26 1.66 -6.05
N TRP A 31 8.09 2.75 -5.30
CA TRP A 31 8.83 4.00 -5.53
C TRP A 31 10.33 3.86 -5.31
N VAL A 32 10.71 3.10 -4.28
CA VAL A 32 12.11 2.89 -3.92
C VAL A 32 12.83 1.98 -4.93
N GLU A 33 12.14 0.98 -5.47
CA GLU A 33 12.70 0.06 -6.48
C GLU A 33 12.63 0.61 -7.91
N LEU A 34 11.95 1.74 -8.11
CA LEU A 34 11.74 2.36 -9.41
C LEU A 34 13.05 2.58 -10.21
N PRO A 35 14.18 3.02 -9.62
CA PRO A 35 15.44 3.19 -10.35
C PRO A 35 16.02 1.88 -10.93
N VAL A 36 15.65 0.74 -10.35
CA VAL A 36 16.04 -0.59 -10.86
C VAL A 36 15.07 -1.00 -11.97
N VAL A 37 13.77 -0.91 -11.69
CA VAL A 37 12.69 -1.35 -12.59
C VAL A 37 12.68 -0.57 -13.91
N VAL A 38 13.00 0.72 -13.88
CA VAL A 38 13.11 1.60 -15.07
C VAL A 38 14.17 1.13 -16.07
N LYS A 39 15.18 0.38 -15.63
CA LYS A 39 16.23 -0.13 -16.53
C LYS A 39 15.80 -1.38 -17.30
N GLU A 40 14.88 -2.17 -16.73
CA GLU A 40 14.47 -3.48 -17.26
C GLU A 40 13.15 -3.40 -18.05
N LEU A 41 12.26 -2.50 -17.66
CA LEU A 41 10.93 -2.38 -18.27
C LEU A 41 10.94 -1.49 -19.53
N PRO A 42 10.12 -1.84 -20.55
CA PRO A 42 10.14 -1.17 -21.85
C PRO A 42 9.70 0.30 -21.80
N GLU A 43 8.96 0.70 -20.76
CA GLU A 43 8.50 2.07 -20.57
C GLU A 43 9.60 3.05 -20.11
N GLY A 44 10.69 2.52 -19.51
CA GLY A 44 11.78 3.35 -19.02
C GLY A 44 11.31 4.47 -18.07
N TRP A 45 11.79 5.69 -18.30
CA TRP A 45 11.54 6.85 -17.42
C TRP A 45 10.11 7.41 -17.49
N SER A 46 9.19 6.83 -18.28
CA SER A 46 7.77 7.17 -18.20
C SER A 46 7.04 6.43 -17.07
N LEU A 47 7.63 5.37 -16.50
CA LEU A 47 7.07 4.61 -15.38
C LEU A 47 6.75 5.45 -14.13
N PRO A 48 7.62 6.35 -13.63
CA PRO A 48 7.28 7.23 -12.52
C PRO A 48 5.99 8.02 -12.76
N SER A 49 5.78 8.50 -13.99
CA SER A 49 4.57 9.22 -14.37
C SER A 49 3.34 8.31 -14.37
N TYR A 50 3.45 7.09 -14.91
CA TYR A 50 2.35 6.12 -14.86
C TYR A 50 2.00 5.72 -13.43
N VAL A 51 2.99 5.37 -12.60
CA VAL A 51 2.77 5.02 -11.19
C VAL A 51 2.12 6.19 -10.44
N SER A 52 2.54 7.43 -10.69
CA SER A 52 1.92 8.61 -10.07
C SER A 52 0.43 8.74 -10.42
N VAL A 53 0.08 8.55 -11.69
CA VAL A 53 -1.33 8.57 -12.14
C VAL A 53 -2.11 7.42 -11.52
N LEU A 54 -1.53 6.22 -11.46
CA LEU A 54 -2.18 5.06 -10.83
C LEU A 54 -2.42 5.26 -9.34
N VAL A 55 -1.46 5.85 -8.62
CA VAL A 55 -1.62 6.20 -7.20
C VAL A 55 -2.71 7.25 -7.01
N ALA A 56 -2.75 8.27 -7.87
CA ALA A 56 -3.81 9.28 -7.86
C ALA A 56 -5.20 8.67 -8.12
N LEU A 57 -5.31 7.77 -9.11
CA LEU A 57 -6.52 7.00 -9.39
C LEU A 57 -6.86 6.00 -8.27
N GLY A 58 -5.86 5.56 -7.49
CA GLY A 58 -6.04 4.76 -6.28
C GLY A 58 -7.00 5.40 -5.26
N ASN A 59 -7.14 6.73 -5.28
CA ASN A 59 -8.14 7.43 -4.47
C ASN A 59 -9.59 7.02 -4.79
N LEU A 60 -9.87 6.43 -5.96
CA LEU A 60 -11.14 5.78 -6.26
C LEU A 60 -11.47 4.64 -5.28
N GLY A 61 -10.46 4.06 -4.61
CA GLY A 61 -10.65 3.10 -3.53
C GLY A 61 -11.52 3.65 -2.39
N LEU A 62 -11.49 4.95 -2.12
CA LEU A 62 -12.40 5.59 -1.15
C LEU A 62 -13.85 5.48 -1.61
N LEU A 63 -14.13 5.71 -2.90
CA LEU A 63 -15.47 5.58 -3.46
C LEU A 63 -15.94 4.13 -3.40
N VAL A 64 -15.08 3.18 -3.73
CA VAL A 64 -15.39 1.73 -3.66
C VAL A 64 -15.77 1.33 -2.24
N VAL A 65 -14.97 1.70 -1.23
CA VAL A 65 -15.25 1.39 0.18
C VAL A 65 -16.53 2.08 0.65
N THR A 66 -16.74 3.34 0.27
CA THR A 66 -17.94 4.10 0.64
C THR A 66 -19.20 3.47 0.06
N LEU A 67 -19.16 3.09 -1.22
CA LEU A 67 -20.26 2.41 -1.90
C LEU A 67 -20.52 1.04 -1.28
N TRP A 68 -19.46 0.26 -1.00
CA TRP A 68 -19.57 -1.02 -0.32
C TRP A 68 -20.29 -0.90 1.03
N ARG A 69 -19.92 0.09 1.85
CA ARG A 69 -20.56 0.35 3.15
C ARG A 69 -22.03 0.75 2.99
N ARG A 70 -22.38 1.50 1.95
CA ARG A 70 -23.77 1.87 1.65
C ARG A 70 -24.62 0.70 1.15
N LEU A 71 -24.04 -0.20 0.36
CA LEU A 71 -24.73 -1.36 -0.22
C LEU A 71 -24.83 -2.53 0.77
N ALA A 72 -23.93 -2.63 1.73
CA ALA A 72 -23.93 -3.68 2.76
C ALA A 72 -23.98 -3.08 4.19
N PRO A 73 -25.03 -2.32 4.53
CA PRO A 73 -25.19 -1.79 5.88
C PRO A 73 -25.38 -2.96 6.87
N GLY A 74 -24.53 -3.04 7.88
CA GLY A 74 -24.62 -4.05 8.95
C GLY A 74 -23.60 -5.21 8.87
N LYS A 75 -22.70 -5.23 7.87
CA LYS A 75 -21.54 -6.13 7.92
C LYS A 75 -20.48 -5.61 8.89
N ASP A 76 -19.80 -6.54 9.56
CA ASP A 76 -18.69 -6.26 10.47
C ASP A 76 -17.62 -5.39 9.78
N GLU A 77 -17.22 -4.30 10.44
CA GLU A 77 -16.20 -3.37 9.98
C GLU A 77 -14.83 -4.06 9.77
N GLN A 78 -14.64 -5.22 10.39
CA GLN A 78 -13.46 -6.06 10.18
C GLN A 78 -13.38 -6.69 8.78
N VAL A 79 -14.51 -6.88 8.09
CA VAL A 79 -14.52 -7.55 6.77
C VAL A 79 -13.78 -6.70 5.72
N PRO A 80 -14.09 -5.40 5.51
CA PRO A 80 -13.33 -4.54 4.62
C PRO A 80 -11.82 -4.49 4.95
N ILE A 81 -11.48 -4.47 6.24
CA ILE A 81 -10.09 -4.43 6.70
C ILE A 81 -9.34 -5.68 6.25
N ARG A 82 -9.89 -6.86 6.53
CA ARG A 82 -9.26 -8.14 6.13
C ARG A 82 -9.14 -8.26 4.62
N VAL A 83 -10.16 -7.85 3.88
CA VAL A 83 -10.12 -7.85 2.40
C VAL A 83 -8.99 -6.98 1.88
N VAL A 84 -8.84 -5.75 2.38
CA VAL A 84 -7.78 -4.84 1.96
C VAL A 84 -6.39 -5.38 2.33
N GLN A 85 -6.23 -5.96 3.52
CA GLN A 85 -4.96 -6.57 3.94
C GLN A 85 -4.57 -7.77 3.08
N VAL A 86 -5.51 -8.69 2.84
CA VAL A 86 -5.26 -9.86 1.97
C VAL A 86 -4.96 -9.41 0.55
N LEU A 87 -5.70 -8.43 0.03
CA LEU A 87 -5.46 -7.86 -1.29
C LEU A 87 -4.06 -7.22 -1.39
N GLY A 88 -3.64 -6.50 -0.35
CA GLY A 88 -2.29 -5.94 -0.26
C GLY A 88 -1.21 -7.02 -0.27
N MET A 89 -1.35 -8.06 0.56
CA MET A 89 -0.37 -9.16 0.66
C MET A 89 -0.30 -9.99 -0.62
N VAL A 90 -1.44 -10.36 -1.18
CA VAL A 90 -1.50 -11.12 -2.44
C VAL A 90 -1.02 -10.26 -3.59
N GLY A 91 -1.40 -8.98 -3.63
CA GLY A 91 -0.98 -8.03 -4.65
C GLY A 91 0.54 -7.83 -4.67
N THR A 92 1.19 -7.69 -3.50
CA THR A 92 2.65 -7.54 -3.44
C THR A 92 3.38 -8.83 -3.80
N ALA A 93 2.89 -10.00 -3.36
CA ALA A 93 3.45 -11.29 -3.74
C ALA A 93 3.34 -11.53 -5.26
N LEU A 94 2.18 -11.24 -5.85
CA LEU A 94 1.96 -11.32 -7.29
C LEU A 94 2.87 -10.34 -8.03
N LEU A 95 3.00 -9.09 -7.54
CA LEU A 95 3.89 -8.10 -8.14
C LEU A 95 5.34 -8.60 -8.16
N ALA A 96 5.82 -9.15 -7.04
CA ALA A 96 7.18 -9.72 -6.96
C ALA A 96 7.41 -10.89 -7.93
N SER A 97 6.37 -11.65 -8.29
CA SER A 97 6.48 -12.73 -9.28
C SER A 97 6.25 -12.30 -10.73
N LEU A 98 5.38 -11.31 -10.95
CA LEU A 98 4.87 -10.95 -12.28
C LEU A 98 5.44 -9.64 -12.82
N TRP A 99 6.29 -8.93 -12.09
CA TRP A 99 6.82 -7.63 -12.53
C TRP A 99 7.57 -7.69 -13.87
N HIS A 100 8.24 -8.81 -14.18
CA HIS A 100 8.98 -8.99 -15.43
C HIS A 100 8.07 -9.37 -16.62
N HIS A 101 6.80 -9.67 -16.40
CA HIS A 101 5.90 -10.03 -17.50
C HIS A 101 5.49 -8.80 -18.30
N VAL A 102 5.91 -8.79 -19.57
CA VAL A 102 5.54 -7.79 -20.58
C VAL A 102 4.55 -8.38 -21.58
N ALA A 103 3.58 -7.57 -22.00
CA ALA A 103 2.57 -7.93 -22.98
C ALA A 103 2.47 -6.86 -24.08
N PRO A 104 2.23 -7.25 -25.35
CA PRO A 104 2.05 -6.29 -26.43
C PRO A 104 0.69 -5.58 -26.31
N VAL A 105 0.70 -4.26 -26.18
CA VAL A 105 -0.49 -3.40 -26.16
C VAL A 105 -0.32 -2.32 -27.23
N ALA A 106 -1.30 -2.18 -28.12
CA ALA A 106 -1.28 -1.18 -29.20
C ALA A 106 0.02 -1.20 -30.05
N GLY A 107 0.61 -2.38 -30.26
CA GLY A 107 1.83 -2.56 -31.07
C GLY A 107 3.15 -2.25 -30.33
N GLN A 108 3.11 -1.98 -29.02
CA GLN A 108 4.28 -1.71 -28.18
C GLN A 108 4.27 -2.62 -26.95
N LEU A 109 5.45 -3.05 -26.49
CA LEU A 109 5.56 -3.86 -25.29
C LEU A 109 5.32 -3.00 -24.05
N HIS A 110 4.40 -3.44 -23.20
CA HIS A 110 4.07 -2.77 -21.95
C HIS A 110 4.05 -3.78 -20.79
N SER A 111 4.49 -3.32 -19.62
CA SER A 111 4.47 -4.00 -18.32
C SER A 111 3.07 -3.99 -17.69
N VAL A 112 2.07 -4.46 -18.45
CA VAL A 112 0.65 -4.41 -18.06
C VAL A 112 0.42 -5.08 -16.69
N ALA A 113 1.12 -6.19 -16.41
CA ALA A 113 1.03 -6.87 -15.13
C ALA A 113 1.51 -5.98 -13.97
N PHE A 114 2.67 -5.32 -14.14
CA PHE A 114 3.22 -4.39 -13.15
C PHE A 114 2.26 -3.21 -12.91
N LEU A 115 1.80 -2.55 -13.98
CA LEU A 115 0.89 -1.40 -13.89
C LEU A 115 -0.46 -1.77 -13.26
N ALA A 116 -1.05 -2.90 -13.65
CA ALA A 116 -2.32 -3.36 -13.09
C ALA A 116 -2.19 -3.71 -11.60
N LEU A 117 -1.11 -4.41 -11.20
CA LEU A 117 -0.87 -4.76 -9.81
C LEU A 117 -0.52 -3.52 -8.97
N ALA A 118 0.27 -2.58 -9.49
CA ALA A 118 0.53 -1.29 -8.86
C ALA A 118 -0.77 -0.50 -8.62
N PHE A 119 -1.70 -0.53 -9.58
CA PHE A 119 -3.02 0.09 -9.43
C PHE A 119 -3.86 -0.59 -8.34
N VAL A 120 -3.91 -1.93 -8.33
CA VAL A 120 -4.62 -2.69 -7.29
C VAL A 120 -4.04 -2.41 -5.90
N LEU A 121 -2.72 -2.33 -5.78
CA LEU A 121 -2.02 -1.98 -4.54
C LEU A 121 -2.30 -0.54 -4.12
N ALA A 122 -2.36 0.41 -5.06
CA ALA A 122 -2.75 1.79 -4.79
C ALA A 122 -4.20 1.89 -4.30
N LEU A 123 -5.14 1.17 -4.92
CA LEU A 123 -6.53 1.08 -4.46
C LEU A 123 -6.60 0.51 -3.04
N ALA A 124 -5.88 -0.59 -2.78
CA ALA A 124 -5.82 -1.19 -1.44
C ALA A 124 -5.22 -0.23 -0.40
N CYS A 125 -4.13 0.47 -0.76
CA CYS A 125 -3.50 1.49 0.08
C CYS A 125 -4.49 2.61 0.45
N CYS A 126 -5.19 3.19 -0.52
CA CYS A 126 -6.18 4.23 -0.25
C CYS A 126 -7.38 3.70 0.54
N ALA A 127 -7.88 2.50 0.22
CA ALA A 127 -8.96 1.84 0.93
C ALA A 127 -8.60 1.52 2.40
N SER A 128 -7.34 1.21 2.69
CA SER A 128 -6.87 0.89 4.04
C SER A 128 -7.04 2.09 4.97
N ASN A 129 -6.64 3.29 4.56
CA ASN A 129 -6.79 4.52 5.35
C ASN A 129 -8.23 4.78 5.78
N VAL A 130 -9.17 4.56 4.85
CA VAL A 130 -10.60 4.80 5.04
C VAL A 130 -11.25 3.72 5.90
N THR A 131 -10.75 2.48 5.84
CA THR A 131 -11.28 1.37 6.64
C THR A 131 -10.69 1.33 8.04
N PHE A 132 -9.43 1.74 8.20
CA PHE A 132 -8.66 1.62 9.43
C PHE A 132 -9.00 2.73 10.44
N LEU A 133 -9.19 3.97 9.98
CA LEU A 133 -9.52 5.11 10.84
C LEU A 133 -10.81 4.90 11.67
N PRO A 134 -11.94 4.45 11.08
CA PRO A 134 -13.16 4.16 11.82
C PRO A 134 -12.95 3.10 12.91
N PHE A 135 -12.20 2.04 12.60
CA PHE A 135 -11.86 1.01 13.60
C PHE A 135 -11.01 1.58 14.75
N LEU A 136 -10.03 2.42 14.43
CA LEU A 136 -9.18 3.09 15.43
C LEU A 136 -9.94 4.14 16.24
N SER A 137 -11.09 4.65 15.75
CA SER A 137 -11.92 5.59 16.50
C SER A 137 -12.56 4.97 17.75
N HIS A 138 -12.69 3.63 17.80
CA HIS A 138 -13.12 2.89 18.99
C HIS A 138 -12.00 2.77 20.05
N LEU A 139 -10.76 3.11 19.71
CA LEU A 139 -9.61 3.05 20.63
C LEU A 139 -9.27 4.44 21.19
N PRO A 140 -8.59 4.50 22.35
CA PRO A 140 -8.10 5.76 22.90
C PRO A 140 -7.23 6.56 21.90
N PRO A 141 -7.34 7.89 21.84
CA PRO A 141 -6.70 8.74 20.81
C PRO A 141 -5.16 8.65 20.77
N ARG A 142 -4.53 8.14 21.83
CA ARG A 142 -3.09 7.83 21.84
C ARG A 142 -2.67 6.81 20.79
N PHE A 143 -3.55 5.89 20.37
CA PHE A 143 -3.24 4.89 19.35
C PHE A 143 -3.26 5.47 17.93
N LEU A 144 -4.06 6.52 17.67
CA LEU A 144 -4.03 7.24 16.40
C LEU A 144 -2.64 7.83 16.13
N ARG A 145 -1.96 8.36 17.16
CA ARG A 145 -0.58 8.84 17.02
C ARG A 145 0.38 7.74 16.58
N SER A 146 0.25 6.54 17.14
CA SER A 146 1.08 5.38 16.74
C SER A 146 0.77 4.89 15.33
N PHE A 147 -0.49 5.01 14.88
CA PHE A 147 -0.88 4.67 13.52
C PHE A 147 -0.18 5.58 12.51
N PHE A 148 -0.28 6.90 12.67
CA PHE A 148 0.38 7.86 11.79
C PHE A 148 1.91 7.75 11.84
N LEU A 149 2.47 7.46 13.03
CA LEU A 149 3.90 7.15 13.16
C LEU A 149 4.28 5.92 12.34
N GLY A 150 3.49 4.85 12.43
CA GLY A 150 3.65 3.65 11.60
C GLY A 150 3.58 3.93 10.11
N GLN A 151 2.65 4.78 9.66
CA GLN A 151 2.58 5.22 8.27
C GLN A 151 3.84 5.97 7.83
N GLY A 152 4.37 6.88 8.64
CA GLY A 152 5.63 7.55 8.35
C GLY A 152 6.80 6.56 8.22
N LEU A 153 6.85 5.56 9.11
CA LEU A 153 7.88 4.51 9.08
C LEU A 153 7.76 3.57 7.87
N SER A 154 6.62 3.54 7.17
CA SER A 154 6.42 2.70 5.98
C SER A 154 7.30 3.09 4.79
N ALA A 155 7.79 4.32 4.73
CA ALA A 155 8.76 4.75 3.73
C ALA A 155 10.20 4.49 4.19
N LEU A 156 10.46 4.62 5.49
CA LEU A 156 11.80 4.43 6.06
C LEU A 156 12.34 3.02 5.81
N LEU A 157 11.52 2.00 6.06
CA LEU A 157 11.95 0.61 5.95
C LEU A 157 12.37 0.23 4.51
N PRO A 158 11.56 0.51 3.46
CA PRO A 158 12.00 0.34 2.08
C PRO A 158 13.26 1.13 1.73
N CYS A 159 13.38 2.39 2.17
CA CYS A 159 14.58 3.20 1.91
C CYS A 159 15.86 2.59 2.51
N VAL A 160 15.78 2.07 3.74
CA VAL A 160 16.93 1.38 4.38
C VAL A 160 17.29 0.11 3.62
N LEU A 161 16.29 -0.67 3.18
CA LEU A 161 16.52 -1.87 2.38
C LEU A 161 17.19 -1.55 1.05
N ALA A 162 16.73 -0.52 0.34
CA ALA A 162 17.34 -0.10 -0.92
C ALA A 162 18.77 0.42 -0.77
N LEU A 163 19.05 1.12 0.34
CA LEU A 163 20.43 1.53 0.65
C LEU A 163 21.34 0.31 0.86
N VAL A 164 20.85 -0.71 1.58
CA VAL A 164 21.57 -1.98 1.79
C VAL A 164 21.74 -2.75 0.47
N GLN A 165 20.72 -2.75 -0.39
CA GLN A 165 20.78 -3.35 -1.73
C GLN A 165 21.72 -2.58 -2.68
N GLY A 166 22.09 -1.34 -2.36
CA GLY A 166 22.94 -0.51 -3.22
C GLY A 166 22.21 0.03 -4.45
N VAL A 167 20.88 0.20 -4.37
CA VAL A 167 20.07 0.74 -5.47
C VAL A 167 20.61 2.11 -5.86
N GLY A 168 21.05 2.24 -7.12
CA GLY A 168 21.62 3.48 -7.66
C GLY A 168 23.15 3.54 -7.71
N ARG A 169 23.89 2.48 -7.34
CA ARG A 169 25.29 2.35 -7.74
C ARG A 169 25.36 2.22 -9.28
N LEU A 170 25.86 3.27 -9.92
CA LEU A 170 26.27 3.21 -11.32
C LEU A 170 27.66 2.57 -11.32
N GLU A 171 27.75 1.33 -11.78
CA GLU A 171 29.03 0.78 -12.20
C GLU A 171 29.37 1.45 -13.54
N CYS A 172 30.39 2.31 -13.53
CA CYS A 172 30.95 2.96 -14.71
C CYS A 172 31.90 2.02 -15.44
#